data_AF-A0A7J8MFY1-F1
#
_entry.id   AF-A0A7J8MFY1-F1
#
_cell.length_a   1.000
_cell.length_b   1.000
_cell.length_c   1.000
_cell.angle_alpha   90.00
_cell.angle_beta   90.00
_cell.angle_gamma   90.00
#
_symmetry.space_group_name_H-M   'P 1'
#
loop_
_entity.id
_entity.type
_entity.pdbx_description
1 polymer ?
#
loop_
_entity_poly.entity_id
_entity_poly.type
_entity_poly.pdbx_seq_one_letter_code
_entity_poly.pdbx_strand_id
1 'polypeptide(L)'
;MMLKLLLSLSSIAFFFILVLVFFFYQKRAATNDQLDDIESKGQKHDEEEDDGSEMEDVITFNGGEDLTICDILDAPGEVIGKSNYGTVYKALLQRSNVVRLLRFLRPVCALRGEEFGDVVQMLGCIRHPNLVPLLGFYAGPRGEKLLVQPFYWHGNLAQLVR
;
A
#
# COMPACT_ATOMS: atom_id res chain seq x y z
N MET A 1 8.13 55.62 -21.63
CA MET A 1 8.20 54.94 -20.32
C MET A 1 7.10 53.91 -20.13
N MET A 2 5.82 54.18 -20.44
CA MET A 2 4.72 53.22 -20.24
C MET A 2 4.89 51.87 -20.96
N LEU A 3 5.42 51.84 -22.20
CA LEU A 3 5.58 50.60 -22.96
C LEU A 3 6.55 49.61 -22.28
N LYS A 4 7.59 50.10 -21.59
CA LYS A 4 8.55 49.25 -20.87
C LYS A 4 7.94 48.57 -19.64
N LEU A 5 6.98 49.22 -18.98
CA LEU A 5 6.29 48.68 -17.80
C LEU A 5 5.37 47.51 -18.19
N LEU A 6 4.69 47.61 -19.33
CA LEU A 6 3.82 46.55 -19.85
C LEU A 6 4.63 45.31 -20.27
N LEU A 7 5.78 45.51 -20.91
CA LEU A 7 6.70 44.43 -21.29
C LEU A 7 7.31 43.72 -20.07
N SER A 8 7.59 44.43 -18.99
CA SER A 8 8.11 43.78 -17.76
C SER A 8 7.02 42.97 -17.04
N LEU A 9 5.79 43.45 -17.01
CA LEU A 9 4.65 42.75 -16.38
C LEU A 9 4.32 41.44 -17.10
N SER A 10 4.32 41.45 -18.44
CA SER A 10 4.11 40.22 -19.22
C SER A 10 5.24 39.22 -19.03
N SER A 11 6.49 39.69 -18.95
CA SER A 11 7.65 38.84 -18.67
C SER A 11 7.58 38.17 -17.30
N ILE A 12 7.13 38.90 -16.27
CA ILE A 12 6.98 38.36 -14.91
C ILE A 12 5.86 37.31 -14.88
N ALA A 13 4.70 37.60 -15.47
CA ALA A 13 3.58 36.65 -15.53
C ALA A 13 3.95 35.37 -16.29
N PHE A 14 4.69 35.48 -17.39
CA PHE A 14 5.18 34.32 -18.14
C PHE A 14 6.16 33.47 -17.33
N PHE A 15 7.05 34.11 -16.57
CA PHE A 15 7.97 33.40 -15.69
C PHE A 15 7.24 32.64 -14.58
N PHE A 16 6.22 33.23 -13.94
CA PHE A 16 5.39 32.53 -12.96
C PHE A 16 4.63 31.35 -13.57
N ILE A 17 4.09 31.50 -14.79
CA ILE A 17 3.43 30.38 -15.49
C ILE A 17 4.44 29.27 -15.79
N LEU A 18 5.65 29.59 -16.26
CA LEU A 18 6.69 28.59 -16.48
C LEU A 18 7.10 27.88 -15.19
N VAL A 19 7.20 28.60 -14.06
CA VAL A 19 7.50 28.00 -12.75
C VAL A 19 6.36 27.10 -12.30
N LEU A 20 5.09 27.51 -12.43
CA LEU A 20 3.94 26.67 -12.10
C LEU A 20 3.91 25.42 -12.97
N VAL A 21 4.06 25.58 -14.28
CA VAL A 21 4.11 24.49 -15.25
C VAL A 21 5.28 23.55 -14.96
N PHE A 22 6.47 24.07 -14.64
CA PHE A 22 7.61 23.29 -14.19
C PHE A 22 7.32 22.55 -12.88
N PHE A 23 6.66 23.19 -11.91
CA PHE A 23 6.26 22.55 -10.66
C PHE A 23 5.21 21.46 -10.87
N PHE A 24 4.27 21.66 -11.80
CA PHE A 24 3.29 20.66 -12.21
C PHE A 24 3.92 19.52 -13.03
N TYR A 25 4.91 19.81 -13.87
CA TYR A 25 5.70 18.80 -14.58
C TYR A 25 6.59 18.01 -13.62
N GLN A 26 7.26 18.66 -12.67
CA GLN A 26 8.01 18.03 -11.58
C GLN A 26 7.08 17.18 -10.71
N LYS A 27 5.89 17.68 -10.36
CA LYS A 27 4.88 16.94 -9.56
C LYS A 27 4.26 15.78 -10.33
N ARG A 28 4.11 15.89 -11.66
CA ARG A 28 3.68 14.77 -12.53
C ARG A 28 4.81 13.77 -12.79
N ALA A 29 6.06 14.21 -12.93
CA ALA A 29 7.22 13.33 -13.06
C ALA A 29 7.44 12.54 -11.76
N ALA A 30 7.33 13.18 -10.59
CA ALA A 30 7.41 12.50 -9.28
C ALA A 30 6.24 11.54 -9.00
N THR A 31 5.13 11.63 -9.75
CA THR A 31 3.98 10.71 -9.63
C THR A 31 4.03 9.59 -10.70
N ASN A 32 4.83 9.75 -11.76
CA ASN A 32 4.87 8.80 -12.88
C ASN A 32 6.18 7.98 -12.97
N ASP A 33 7.24 8.42 -12.29
CA ASP A 33 8.56 7.76 -12.28
C ASP A 33 8.76 6.81 -11.07
N GLN A 34 7.68 6.47 -10.35
CA GLN A 34 7.69 5.47 -9.27
C GLN A 34 6.80 4.28 -9.60
N LEU A 35 6.78 3.87 -10.88
CA LEU A 35 6.05 2.69 -11.34
C LEU A 35 6.94 1.57 -11.88
N ASP A 36 8.22 1.87 -12.13
CA ASP A 36 9.28 0.91 -12.42
C ASP A 36 10.45 1.17 -11.45
N ASP A 37 10.95 0.10 -10.83
CA ASP A 37 12.21 0.04 -10.07
C ASP A 37 12.34 0.78 -8.73
N ILE A 38 11.63 0.35 -7.67
CA ILE A 38 12.15 0.49 -6.29
C ILE A 38 11.87 -0.79 -5.48
N GLU A 39 12.45 -1.89 -5.95
CA GLU A 39 13.11 -2.82 -5.05
C GLU A 39 14.53 -2.25 -4.87
N SER A 40 14.96 -1.98 -3.64
CA SER A 40 16.23 -1.31 -3.27
C SER A 40 16.25 0.23 -3.31
N LYS A 41 15.70 0.83 -2.26
CA LYS A 41 16.47 1.81 -1.47
C LYS A 41 15.91 1.84 -0.05
N GLY A 42 16.63 1.19 0.87
CA GLY A 42 16.45 1.42 2.29
C GLY A 42 16.64 2.92 2.56
N GLN A 43 15.56 3.58 2.95
CA GLN A 43 15.60 4.98 3.35
C GLN A 43 15.46 5.03 4.86
N LYS A 44 16.61 5.27 5.51
CA LYS A 44 16.71 5.65 6.91
C LYS A 44 15.96 6.97 7.13
N HIS A 45 14.93 6.96 7.96
CA HIS A 45 14.52 8.15 8.72
C HIS A 45 13.63 7.77 9.90
N ASP A 46 14.12 8.19 11.06
CA ASP A 46 13.53 8.32 12.39
C ASP A 46 12.95 7.05 13.03
N GLU A 47 13.92 6.27 13.54
CA GLU A 47 13.79 5.37 14.68
C GLU A 47 13.43 6.21 15.91
N GLU A 48 12.15 6.22 16.28
CA GLU A 48 11.82 6.22 17.70
C GLU A 48 11.92 4.75 18.12
N GLU A 49 12.95 4.46 18.92
CA GLU A 49 13.16 3.15 19.53
C GLU A 49 11.98 2.84 20.46
N ASP A 50 11.02 2.09 19.95
CA ASP A 50 10.12 1.28 20.78
C ASP A 50 10.85 -0.03 21.06
N ASP A 51 11.45 -0.11 22.25
CA ASP A 51 12.16 -1.25 22.82
C ASP A 51 11.17 -2.38 23.13
N GLY A 52 10.68 -3.03 22.07
CA GLY A 52 9.76 -4.15 22.14
C GLY A 52 10.15 -5.18 21.08
N SER A 53 11.14 -6.02 21.40
CA SER A 53 11.54 -7.26 20.73
C SER A 53 10.99 -7.45 19.29
N GLU A 54 11.86 -7.32 18.28
CA GLU A 54 11.54 -7.59 16.87
C GLU A 54 11.01 -9.01 16.65
N MET A 55 9.71 -9.19 16.83
CA MET A 55 9.00 -10.44 16.61
C MET A 55 8.06 -10.23 15.43
N GLU A 56 8.26 -11.05 14.40
CA GLU A 56 7.24 -11.22 13.37
C GLU A 56 6.04 -11.95 13.99
N ASP A 57 4.84 -11.47 13.68
CA ASP A 57 3.61 -12.06 14.18
C ASP A 57 2.55 -12.19 13.08
N VAL A 58 1.72 -13.21 13.22
CA VAL A 58 0.55 -13.42 12.38
C VAL A 58 -0.69 -13.64 13.24
N ILE A 59 -1.61 -12.68 13.15
CA ILE A 59 -2.93 -12.80 13.75
C ILE A 59 -3.83 -13.49 12.75
N THR A 60 -4.50 -14.57 13.16
CA THR A 60 -5.45 -15.31 12.33
C THR A 60 -6.89 -15.09 12.78
N PHE A 61 -7.79 -15.06 11.81
CA PHE A 61 -9.23 -14.93 12.02
C PHE A 61 -9.95 -16.14 11.41
N ASN A 62 -11.24 -16.26 11.68
CA ASN A 62 -12.06 -17.39 11.20
C ASN A 62 -11.93 -17.57 9.67
N GLY A 63 -11.51 -18.76 9.23
CA GLY A 63 -11.23 -19.10 7.83
C GLY A 63 -9.79 -18.89 7.37
N GLY A 64 -8.91 -18.45 8.27
CA GLY A 64 -7.46 -18.30 8.10
C GLY A 64 -6.64 -19.20 9.03
N GLU A 65 -7.21 -20.31 9.50
CA GLU A 65 -6.52 -21.27 10.38
C GLU A 65 -5.34 -21.96 9.69
N ASP A 66 -5.28 -21.91 8.35
CA ASP A 66 -4.21 -22.43 7.52
C ASP A 66 -3.05 -21.45 7.33
N LEU A 67 -3.14 -20.23 7.87
CA LEU A 67 -2.14 -19.19 7.67
C LEU A 67 -0.97 -19.36 8.64
N THR A 68 0.23 -19.41 8.07
CA THR A 68 1.50 -19.28 8.80
C THR A 68 2.34 -18.18 8.15
N ILE A 69 3.32 -17.66 8.88
CA ILE A 69 4.24 -16.64 8.36
C ILE A 69 4.95 -17.15 7.09
N CYS A 70 5.49 -18.38 7.15
CA CYS A 70 6.12 -19.02 5.99
C CYS A 70 5.15 -19.14 4.81
N ASP A 71 3.91 -19.59 5.05
CA ASP A 71 2.91 -19.73 3.98
C ASP A 71 2.55 -18.38 3.32
N ILE A 72 2.61 -17.27 4.06
CA ILE A 72 2.31 -15.93 3.55
C ILE A 72 3.51 -15.35 2.77
N LEU A 73 4.71 -15.45 3.33
CA LEU A 73 5.90 -14.81 2.78
C LEU A 73 6.51 -15.58 1.60
N ASP A 74 6.40 -16.91 1.60
CA ASP A 74 6.94 -17.76 0.53
C ASP A 74 5.90 -18.08 -0.57
N ALA A 75 4.64 -17.64 -0.41
CA ALA A 75 3.59 -17.95 -1.37
C ALA A 75 3.90 -17.34 -2.75
N PRO A 76 4.01 -18.17 -3.81
CA PRO A 76 4.15 -17.64 -5.16
C PRO A 76 2.89 -16.86 -5.53
N GLY A 77 3.07 -15.64 -6.03
CA GLY A 77 1.97 -14.77 -6.38
C GLY A 77 2.28 -13.79 -7.48
N GLU A 78 1.21 -13.28 -8.09
CA GLU A 78 1.25 -12.26 -9.14
C GLU A 78 0.62 -10.96 -8.63
N VAL A 79 1.17 -9.83 -9.03
CA VAL A 79 0.58 -8.52 -8.73
C VAL A 79 -0.70 -8.35 -9.54
N ILE A 80 -1.84 -8.18 -8.87
CA ILE A 80 -3.13 -7.95 -9.52
C ILE A 80 -3.63 -6.52 -9.37
N GLY A 81 -3.00 -5.74 -8.49
CA GLY A 81 -3.38 -4.34 -8.29
C GLY A 81 -2.33 -3.56 -7.51
N LYS A 82 -2.11 -2.32 -7.94
CA LYS A 82 -1.32 -1.33 -7.21
C LYS A 82 -2.23 -0.16 -6.84
N SER A 83 -2.08 0.34 -5.63
CA SER A 83 -2.82 1.50 -5.13
C SER A 83 -1.93 2.35 -4.24
N ASN A 84 -2.33 3.58 -3.95
CA ASN A 84 -1.58 4.45 -3.05
C ASN A 84 -1.45 3.87 -1.63
N TYR A 85 -2.37 2.98 -1.25
CA TYR A 85 -2.41 2.32 0.05
C TYR A 85 -1.55 1.06 0.13
N GLY A 86 -1.13 0.52 -1.02
CA GLY A 86 -0.43 -0.75 -1.06
C GLY A 86 -0.56 -1.52 -2.36
N THR A 87 0.06 -2.70 -2.38
CA THR A 87 0.07 -3.62 -3.52
C THR A 87 -0.69 -4.89 -3.15
N VAL A 88 -1.52 -5.37 -4.09
CA VAL A 88 -2.33 -6.57 -3.93
C VAL A 88 -1.77 -7.67 -4.81
N TYR A 89 -1.47 -8.80 -4.20
CA TYR A 89 -1.00 -10.01 -4.83
C TYR A 89 -2.09 -11.07 -4.76
N LYS A 90 -2.25 -11.82 -5.86
CA LYS A 90 -2.96 -13.09 -5.86
C LYS A 90 -1.91 -14.18 -5.67
N ALA A 91 -1.94 -14.86 -4.54
CA ALA A 91 -0.90 -15.79 -4.14
C ALA A 91 -1.48 -17.17 -3.83
N LEU A 92 -0.72 -18.22 -4.15
CA LEU A 92 -1.07 -19.61 -3.84
C LEU A 92 -0.35 -20.03 -2.57
N LEU A 93 -1.09 -20.29 -1.49
CA LEU A 93 -0.52 -20.87 -0.29
C LEU A 93 -0.21 -22.35 -0.58
N GLN A 94 1.08 -22.68 -0.61
CA GLN A 94 1.54 -24.00 -1.07
C GLN A 94 1.02 -25.14 -0.19
N ARG A 95 1.01 -24.93 1.14
CA ARG A 95 0.61 -25.96 2.10
C ARG A 95 -0.88 -26.32 2.01
N SER A 96 -1.76 -25.32 1.93
CA SER A 96 -3.21 -25.54 1.86
C SER A 96 -3.73 -25.68 0.44
N ASN A 97 -2.92 -25.34 -0.57
CA ASN A 97 -3.33 -25.27 -1.98
C ASN A 97 -4.52 -24.32 -2.19
N VAL A 98 -4.54 -23.21 -1.45
CA VAL A 98 -5.59 -22.20 -1.51
C VAL A 98 -5.03 -20.89 -2.07
N VAL A 99 -5.77 -20.29 -2.99
CA VAL A 99 -5.45 -18.95 -3.50
C VAL A 99 -6.01 -17.89 -2.55
N ARG A 100 -5.14 -16.96 -2.12
CA ARG A 100 -5.47 -15.85 -1.23
C ARG A 100 -5.07 -14.51 -1.87
N LEU A 101 -5.69 -13.44 -1.38
CA LEU A 101 -5.27 -12.08 -1.66
C LEU A 101 -4.37 -11.59 -0.54
N LEU A 102 -3.14 -11.20 -0.89
CA LEU A 102 -2.18 -10.60 0.03
C LEU A 102 -2.05 -9.12 -0.30
N ARG A 103 -2.41 -8.25 0.65
CA ARG A 103 -2.28 -6.80 0.49
C ARG A 103 -1.17 -6.27 1.38
N PHE A 104 -0.05 -5.93 0.76
CA PHE A 104 1.07 -5.24 1.41
C PHE A 104 0.75 -3.76 1.54
N LEU A 105 0.68 -3.26 2.76
CA LEU A 105 0.38 -1.87 3.05
C LEU A 105 1.64 -1.00 2.90
N ARG A 106 1.46 0.19 2.34
CA ARG A 106 2.54 1.19 2.32
C ARG A 106 2.77 1.69 3.75
N PRO A 107 4.02 1.88 4.21
CA PRO A 107 4.31 2.32 5.59
C PRO A 107 3.55 3.59 6.01
N VAL A 108 3.41 4.56 5.10
CA VAL A 108 2.69 5.83 5.34
C VAL A 108 1.19 5.62 5.61
N CYS A 109 0.62 4.51 5.15
CA CYS A 109 -0.81 4.21 5.27
C CYS A 109 -1.14 3.34 6.48
N ALA A 110 -0.14 2.88 7.22
CA ALA A 110 -0.34 2.07 8.40
C ALA A 110 0.03 2.87 9.66
N LEU A 111 -0.89 2.93 10.63
CA LEU A 111 -0.59 3.49 11.95
C LEU A 111 0.57 2.72 12.55
N ARG A 112 1.48 3.41 13.24
CA ARG A 112 2.56 2.77 14.01
C ARG A 112 2.03 2.31 15.38
N GLY A 113 2.71 1.34 15.99
CA GLY A 113 2.40 0.88 17.34
C GLY A 113 1.13 0.03 17.48
N GLU A 114 0.73 -0.16 18.74
CA GLU A 114 -0.36 -1.05 19.16
C GLU A 114 -1.74 -0.67 18.61
N GLU A 115 -1.98 0.63 18.33
CA GLU A 115 -3.24 1.13 17.78
C GLU A 115 -3.63 0.43 16.47
N PHE A 116 -2.63 0.06 15.67
CA PHE A 116 -2.88 -0.67 14.43
C PHE A 116 -3.40 -2.09 14.71
N GLY A 117 -2.85 -2.75 15.74
CA GLY A 117 -3.27 -4.08 16.18
C GLY A 117 -4.73 -4.09 16.65
N ASP A 118 -5.13 -3.10 17.45
CA ASP A 118 -6.52 -2.96 17.92
C ASP A 118 -7.52 -2.80 16.76
N VAL A 119 -7.17 -1.95 15.79
CA VAL A 119 -8.00 -1.75 14.58
C VAL A 119 -8.09 -3.04 13.77
N VAL A 120 -6.97 -3.74 13.59
CA VAL A 120 -6.94 -5.03 12.88
C VAL A 120 -7.81 -6.06 13.61
N GLN A 121 -7.71 -6.16 14.93
CA GLN A 121 -8.49 -7.09 15.73
C GLN A 121 -9.99 -6.81 15.61
N MET A 122 -10.36 -5.53 15.65
CA MET A 122 -11.75 -5.11 15.42
C MET A 122 -12.22 -5.48 14.01
N LEU A 123 -11.43 -5.17 12.98
CA LEU A 123 -11.77 -5.49 11.58
C LEU A 123 -11.88 -7.00 11.33
N GLY A 124 -11.03 -7.81 11.96
CA GLY A 124 -11.06 -9.26 11.86
C GLY A 124 -12.31 -9.91 12.46
N CYS A 125 -12.95 -9.24 13.43
CA CYS A 125 -14.20 -9.70 14.03
C CYS A 125 -15.44 -9.42 13.17
N ILE A 126 -15.37 -8.52 12.18
CA ILE A 126 -16.53 -8.12 11.37
C ILE A 126 -16.86 -9.21 10.34
N ARG A 127 -18.09 -9.74 10.40
CA ARG A 127 -18.57 -10.80 9.49
C ARG A 127 -19.94 -10.49 8.93
N HIS A 128 -20.04 -10.45 7.61
CA HIS A 128 -21.29 -10.24 6.89
C HIS A 128 -21.24 -10.91 5.51
N PRO A 129 -22.34 -11.49 4.98
CA PRO A 129 -22.34 -12.15 3.67
C PRO A 129 -21.87 -11.29 2.49
N ASN A 130 -22.05 -9.97 2.59
CA ASN A 130 -21.68 -9.01 1.55
C ASN A 130 -20.37 -8.24 1.85
N LEU A 131 -19.60 -8.66 2.87
CA LEU A 131 -18.29 -8.09 3.18
C LEU A 131 -17.21 -9.15 2.98
N VAL A 132 -16.08 -8.74 2.40
CA VAL A 132 -14.90 -9.60 2.29
C VAL A 132 -14.28 -9.74 3.69
N PRO A 133 -14.23 -10.95 4.27
CA PRO A 133 -13.67 -11.13 5.60
C PRO A 133 -12.15 -10.95 5.57
N LEU A 134 -11.60 -10.43 6.65
CA LEU A 134 -10.17 -10.52 6.93
C LEU A 134 -9.88 -11.91 7.49
N LEU A 135 -8.89 -12.61 6.92
CA LEU A 135 -8.51 -13.96 7.32
C LEU A 135 -7.26 -13.96 8.21
N GLY A 136 -6.39 -12.99 8.01
CA GLY A 136 -5.22 -12.81 8.83
C GLY A 136 -4.54 -11.48 8.58
N PHE A 137 -3.64 -11.16 9.49
CA PHE A 137 -2.81 -9.98 9.45
C PHE A 137 -1.39 -10.36 9.85
N TYR A 138 -0.41 -9.97 9.05
CA TYR A 138 1.00 -10.15 9.33
C TYR A 138 1.65 -8.80 9.67
N ALA A 139 2.41 -8.79 10.76
CA ALA A 139 3.28 -7.69 11.18
C ALA A 139 4.73 -8.18 11.13
N GLY A 140 5.55 -7.52 10.30
CA GLY A 140 6.96 -7.82 10.16
C GLY A 140 7.85 -6.99 11.08
N PRO A 141 9.09 -7.44 11.32
CA PRO A 141 10.01 -6.84 12.28
C PRO A 141 10.41 -5.42 11.88
N ARG A 142 10.33 -5.06 10.59
CA ARG A 142 10.71 -3.73 10.10
C ARG A 142 9.48 -2.84 9.86
N GLY A 143 8.36 -3.20 10.48
CA GLY A 143 7.08 -2.52 10.33
C GLY A 143 6.35 -2.87 9.03
N GLU A 144 6.70 -3.97 8.36
CA GLU A 144 5.91 -4.49 7.25
C GLU A 144 4.51 -4.88 7.74
N LYS A 145 3.48 -4.59 6.94
CA LYS A 145 2.09 -4.87 7.31
C LYS A 145 1.35 -5.45 6.13
N LEU A 146 0.70 -6.59 6.37
CA LEU A 146 0.04 -7.34 5.31
C LEU A 146 -1.32 -7.85 5.77
N LEU A 147 -2.32 -7.68 4.92
CA LEU A 147 -3.68 -8.23 5.12
C LEU A 147 -3.88 -9.45 4.22
N VAL A 148 -4.46 -10.52 4.77
CA VAL A 148 -4.82 -11.75 4.04
C VAL A 148 -6.34 -11.84 3.89
N GLN A 149 -6.82 -12.02 2.66
CA GLN A 149 -8.25 -12.09 2.33
C GLN A 149 -8.55 -13.26 1.37
N PRO A 150 -9.80 -13.73 1.27
CA PRO A 150 -10.17 -14.73 0.26
C PRO A 150 -10.01 -14.16 -1.16
N PHE A 151 -9.61 -15.02 -2.09
CA PHE A 151 -9.66 -14.68 -3.51
C PHE A 151 -11.03 -15.01 -4.11
N TYR A 152 -11.64 -14.04 -4.79
CA TYR A 152 -12.88 -14.23 -5.54
C TYR A 152 -12.59 -14.14 -7.04
N TRP A 153 -12.84 -15.24 -7.75
CA TRP A 153 -12.46 -15.39 -9.16
C TRP A 153 -13.29 -14.54 -10.13
N HIS A 154 -14.49 -14.12 -9.74
CA HIS A 154 -15.35 -13.24 -10.55
C HIS A 154 -14.79 -11.81 -10.68
N GLY A 155 -13.69 -11.49 -10.00
CA GLY A 155 -13.04 -10.19 -10.11
C GLY A 155 -13.76 -9.10 -9.32
N ASN A 156 -13.56 -7.85 -9.76
CA ASN A 156 -14.13 -6.67 -9.12
C ASN A 156 -15.19 -5.98 -10.02
N LEU A 157 -16.01 -5.14 -9.41
CA LEU A 157 -17.06 -4.38 -10.10
C LEU A 157 -16.53 -3.56 -11.28
N ALA A 158 -15.32 -2.99 -11.17
CA ALA A 158 -14.73 -2.19 -12.25
C ALA A 158 -14.40 -3.02 -13.51
N GLN A 159 -14.18 -4.32 -13.35
CA GLN A 159 -14.03 -5.25 -14.49
C GLN A 159 -15.38 -5.65 -15.08
N LEU A 160 -16.43 -5.73 -14.26
CA LEU A 160 -17.77 -6.15 -14.70
C LEU A 160 -18.49 -5.06 -15.53
N VAL A 161 -18.33 -3.79 -15.16
CA VAL A 161 -19.07 -2.67 -15.77
C VAL A 161 -18.37 -2.06 -17.00
N ARG A 162 -17.29 -2.68 -17.46
CA ARG A 162 -16.46 -2.18 -18.57
C ARG A 162 -16.81 -2.91 -19.86
#